data_AF-A0AAE5X5J5-F1
#
_entry.id   AF-A0AAE5X5J5-F1
#
_cell.length_a   1.000
_cell.length_b   1.000
_cell.length_c   1.000
_cell.angle_alpha   90.00
_cell.angle_beta   90.00
_cell.angle_gamma   90.00
#
_symmetry.space_group_name_H-M   'P 1'
#
loop_
_entity.id
_entity.type
_entity.pdbx_description
1 polymer ?
#
loop_
_entity_poly.entity_id
_entity_poly.type
_entity_poly.pdbx_seq_one_letter_code
_entity_poly.pdbx_strand_id
1 'polypeptide(L)'
;MAFDPQELGLKIIEFDPTHPQPGFFSTATEMAAALAAGLMAKPVAFPAHLAPTLDTPSVPPDPSEPLPKADVVIVTWTLAEAQTLATLLTPGVSFDNWYQYKSKLDQYIPLVIGKRAPFNSHSSARFFHSLGMYYPIKLAGKKVICIKSGLHLDHDTYNPGQPAPARLPMLDLWKQMIAETGAQFIVTTGTGGAIGANVLLGDVVVAKETVFDCTRQFVQKPFAKASYPTTALPPSFAPPPAAMLEINAALVAESGDQQHTGGLPAILYDGSVVAEPKIVTTDTFAFDNTTNSAGLQGLGQACDMGDASLGLIIGELGHGAPEWAAIRNASDPQIDGTLTPQQQGNVAFHTYTKFGGVTSAASVLATWSLICSRFPVHASAAVAMTIAAPAPANPGFVLEASRRRAMRSTPSHLLLQIAAGRDFSANDVTPGDVPADVAQALKQRMDEVSVDPQASAIDWRRIGFVDETSARCELYLAHVSCDNPEVFRGSYLFSSASLVAKEEFVSS
;
A
#
# COMPACT_ATOMS: atom_id res chain seq x y z
N MET A 1 5.96 24.44 -9.30
CA MET A 1 4.49 24.38 -9.05
C MET A 1 4.26 24.53 -7.56
N ALA A 2 3.14 25.12 -7.12
CA ALA A 2 2.84 25.20 -5.68
C ALA A 2 2.54 23.79 -5.13
N PHE A 3 2.93 23.53 -3.88
CA PHE A 3 2.58 22.29 -3.18
C PHE A 3 1.06 22.18 -3.01
N ASP A 4 0.46 21.11 -3.53
CA ASP A 4 -0.96 20.80 -3.37
C ASP A 4 -1.12 19.52 -2.51
N PRO A 5 -1.48 19.65 -1.21
CA PRO A 5 -1.68 18.51 -0.33
C PRO A 5 -2.68 17.48 -0.88
N GLN A 6 -3.66 17.92 -1.66
CA GLN A 6 -4.68 17.04 -2.25
C GLN A 6 -4.15 16.24 -3.42
N GLU A 7 -3.17 16.78 -4.16
CA GLU A 7 -2.44 16.02 -5.17
C GLU A 7 -1.55 14.96 -4.50
N LEU A 8 -0.84 15.34 -3.43
CA LEU A 8 0.00 14.40 -2.69
C LEU A 8 -0.81 13.27 -2.04
N GLY A 9 -1.92 13.59 -1.38
CA GLY A 9 -2.81 12.57 -0.79
C GLY A 9 -3.34 11.59 -1.84
N LEU A 10 -3.75 12.09 -3.02
CA LEU A 10 -4.19 11.22 -4.11
C LEU A 10 -3.07 10.29 -4.58
N LYS A 11 -1.85 10.83 -4.78
CA LYS A 11 -0.70 10.04 -5.19
C LYS A 11 -0.41 8.93 -4.18
N ILE A 12 -0.50 9.19 -2.88
CA ILE A 12 -0.25 8.20 -1.84
C ILE A 12 -1.35 7.14 -1.79
N ILE A 13 -2.63 7.54 -1.80
CA ILE A 13 -3.76 6.60 -1.71
C ILE A 13 -3.77 5.62 -2.87
N GLU A 14 -3.53 6.14 -4.08
CA GLU A 14 -3.65 5.37 -5.31
C GLU A 14 -2.31 4.83 -5.81
N PHE A 15 -1.18 5.09 -5.15
CA PHE A 15 0.12 4.53 -5.58
C PHE A 15 0.11 3.02 -5.43
N ASP A 16 0.23 2.32 -6.56
CA ASP A 16 0.43 0.88 -6.58
C ASP A 16 1.93 0.56 -6.73
N PRO A 17 2.62 0.07 -5.69
CA PRO A 17 4.04 -0.32 -5.79
C PRO A 17 4.29 -1.45 -6.80
N THR A 18 3.25 -2.21 -7.17
CA THR A 18 3.34 -3.30 -8.16
C THR A 18 2.99 -2.86 -9.58
N HIS A 19 2.23 -1.77 -9.72
CA HIS A 19 1.80 -1.18 -10.99
C HIS A 19 1.78 0.37 -10.93
N PRO A 20 2.94 1.01 -10.69
CA PRO A 20 3.01 2.45 -10.46
C PRO A 20 2.46 3.24 -11.65
N GLN A 21 1.57 4.18 -11.37
CA GLN A 21 0.90 4.98 -12.38
C GLN A 21 1.87 6.04 -12.94
N PRO A 22 2.07 6.11 -14.27
CA PRO A 22 3.01 7.06 -14.87
C PRO A 22 2.76 8.51 -14.47
N GLY A 23 1.48 8.90 -14.31
CA GLY A 23 1.09 10.27 -13.93
C GLY A 23 1.47 10.69 -12.51
N PHE A 24 2.04 9.80 -11.69
CA PHE A 24 2.52 10.14 -10.34
C PHE A 24 3.97 10.59 -10.32
N PHE A 25 4.71 10.36 -11.41
CA PHE A 25 6.11 10.67 -11.54
C PHE A 25 6.30 11.84 -12.50
N SER A 26 7.29 12.67 -12.23
CA SER A 26 7.67 13.77 -13.12
C SER A 26 8.41 13.22 -14.33
N THR A 27 9.36 12.30 -14.11
CA THR A 27 10.13 11.61 -15.18
C THR A 27 9.73 10.13 -15.34
N ALA A 28 10.01 9.56 -16.51
CA ALA A 28 10.06 8.11 -16.70
C ALA A 28 11.18 7.44 -15.87
N THR A 29 12.27 8.17 -15.60
CA THR A 29 13.39 7.70 -14.76
C THR A 29 12.98 7.52 -13.30
N GLU A 30 12.19 8.45 -12.75
CA GLU A 30 11.61 8.38 -11.41
C GLU A 30 10.62 7.23 -11.31
N MET A 31 9.77 7.03 -12.32
CA MET A 31 8.89 5.88 -12.40
C MET A 31 9.67 4.56 -12.43
N ALA A 32 10.72 4.48 -13.25
CA ALA A 32 11.59 3.31 -13.32
C ALA A 32 12.35 3.06 -12.01
N ALA A 33 12.84 4.12 -11.36
CA ALA A 33 13.46 4.04 -10.06
C ALA A 33 12.47 3.56 -9.00
N ALA A 34 11.22 4.03 -9.04
CA ALA A 34 10.16 3.56 -8.15
C ALA A 34 9.79 2.09 -8.41
N LEU A 35 9.78 1.63 -9.66
CA LEU A 35 9.61 0.22 -10.02
C LEU A 35 10.76 -0.65 -9.53
N ALA A 36 12.00 -0.18 -9.68
CA ALA A 36 13.21 -0.90 -9.31
C ALA A 36 13.44 -0.92 -7.79
N ALA A 37 13.05 0.15 -7.10
CA ALA A 37 13.26 0.34 -5.67
C ALA A 37 12.03 0.02 -4.82
N GLY A 38 10.84 -0.10 -5.41
CA GLY A 38 9.57 -0.34 -4.72
C GLY A 38 9.63 -1.63 -3.92
N LEU A 39 9.83 -1.51 -2.61
CA LEU A 39 9.89 -2.67 -1.75
C LEU A 39 8.45 -3.06 -1.37
N MET A 40 8.17 -4.35 -1.52
CA MET A 40 6.93 -4.94 -1.03
C MET A 40 7.19 -5.80 0.19
N ALA A 41 6.20 -5.83 1.08
CA ALA A 41 6.21 -6.75 2.19
C ALA A 41 6.44 -8.19 1.71
N LYS A 42 7.21 -8.95 2.49
CA LYS A 42 7.45 -10.37 2.27
C LYS A 42 6.54 -11.17 3.21
N PRO A 43 6.03 -12.33 2.75
CA PRO A 43 5.32 -13.27 3.60
C PRO A 43 6.15 -13.64 4.84
N VAL A 44 5.46 -13.88 5.95
CA VAL A 44 6.08 -14.32 7.19
C VAL A 44 5.52 -15.67 7.60
N ALA A 45 6.26 -16.40 8.42
CA ALA A 45 5.80 -17.63 8.98
C ALA A 45 4.99 -17.36 10.26
N PHE A 46 3.76 -17.87 10.30
CA PHE A 46 2.88 -17.72 11.45
C PHE A 46 3.08 -18.87 12.44
N PRO A 47 2.83 -18.66 13.75
CA PRO A 47 2.75 -19.76 14.70
C PRO A 47 1.73 -20.82 14.26
N ALA A 48 2.00 -22.07 14.61
CA ALA A 48 1.13 -23.19 14.28
C ALA A 48 -0.34 -22.90 14.67
N HIS A 49 -1.27 -23.22 13.78
CA HIS A 49 -2.72 -23.01 13.94
C HIS A 49 -3.20 -21.56 14.02
N LEU A 50 -2.30 -20.57 13.92
CA LEU A 50 -2.64 -19.15 13.89
C LEU A 50 -2.39 -18.50 12.52
N ALA A 51 -1.96 -19.27 11.52
CA ALA A 51 -1.87 -18.80 10.14
C ALA A 51 -3.27 -18.47 9.58
N PRO A 52 -3.42 -17.35 8.85
CA PRO A 52 -4.65 -17.07 8.12
C PRO A 52 -4.86 -18.14 7.03
N THR A 53 -6.11 -18.48 6.76
CA THR A 53 -6.49 -19.43 5.71
C THR A 53 -7.58 -18.83 4.83
N LEU A 54 -7.61 -19.18 3.54
CA LEU A 54 -8.61 -18.61 2.64
C LEU A 54 -10.01 -19.15 2.97
N ASP A 55 -11.02 -18.28 2.90
CA ASP A 55 -12.44 -18.66 2.94
C ASP A 55 -13.10 -18.38 1.58
N THR A 56 -12.40 -18.75 0.51
CA THR A 56 -12.79 -18.48 -0.87
C THR A 56 -14.20 -19.05 -1.16
N PRO A 57 -15.17 -18.21 -1.56
CA PRO A 57 -16.48 -18.69 -2.02
C PRO A 57 -16.33 -19.64 -3.21
N SER A 58 -17.18 -20.67 -3.28
CA SER A 58 -17.18 -21.61 -4.42
C SER A 58 -17.63 -20.97 -5.73
N VAL A 59 -18.37 -19.86 -5.65
CA VAL A 59 -18.80 -19.04 -6.79
C VAL A 59 -18.36 -17.60 -6.50
N PRO A 60 -17.71 -16.90 -7.46
CA PRO A 60 -17.40 -15.49 -7.30
C PRO A 60 -18.67 -14.68 -6.97
N PRO A 61 -18.67 -13.86 -5.91
CA PRO A 61 -19.82 -13.06 -5.52
C PRO A 61 -20.15 -11.99 -6.57
N ASP A 62 -21.44 -11.66 -6.71
CA ASP A 62 -21.85 -10.50 -7.51
C ASP A 62 -21.39 -9.22 -6.78
N PRO A 63 -20.68 -8.30 -7.44
CA PRO A 63 -20.26 -7.05 -6.81
C PRO A 63 -21.39 -6.23 -6.18
N SER A 64 -22.62 -6.38 -6.68
CA SER A 64 -23.80 -5.65 -6.20
C SER A 64 -24.43 -6.26 -4.95
N GLU A 65 -24.01 -7.47 -4.57
CA GLU A 65 -24.49 -8.14 -3.36
C GLU A 65 -23.88 -7.52 -2.08
N PRO A 66 -24.61 -7.59 -0.94
CA PRO A 66 -24.07 -7.23 0.35
C PRO A 66 -22.79 -7.99 0.69
N LEU A 67 -21.93 -7.39 1.52
CA LEU A 67 -20.78 -8.11 2.07
C LEU A 67 -21.24 -9.39 2.81
N PRO A 68 -20.49 -10.50 2.73
CA PRO A 68 -20.84 -11.72 3.43
C PRO A 68 -20.79 -11.53 4.95
N LYS A 69 -21.48 -12.41 5.68
CA LYS A 69 -21.42 -12.42 7.15
C LYS A 69 -20.01 -12.74 7.63
N ALA A 70 -19.52 -11.95 8.58
CA ALA A 70 -18.19 -12.10 9.18
C ALA A 70 -18.23 -11.78 10.66
N ASP A 71 -17.27 -12.33 11.43
CA ASP A 71 -17.07 -11.98 12.83
C ASP A 71 -16.20 -10.72 12.96
N VAL A 72 -15.24 -10.56 12.03
CA VAL A 72 -14.27 -9.45 12.01
C VAL A 72 -14.20 -8.82 10.63
N VAL A 73 -14.04 -7.49 10.57
CA VAL A 73 -13.70 -6.76 9.34
C VAL A 73 -12.39 -6.01 9.55
N ILE A 74 -11.43 -6.20 8.65
CA ILE A 74 -10.17 -5.46 8.59
C ILE A 74 -10.24 -4.51 7.41
N VAL A 75 -10.21 -3.20 7.67
CA VAL A 75 -10.28 -2.15 6.64
C VAL A 75 -8.94 -1.46 6.49
N THR A 76 -8.55 -1.25 5.24
CA THR A 76 -7.36 -0.49 4.85
C THR A 76 -7.67 0.50 3.73
N TRP A 77 -6.74 1.40 3.39
CA TRP A 77 -7.06 2.60 2.60
C TRP A 77 -6.27 2.70 1.30
N THR A 78 -4.96 2.48 1.36
CA THR A 78 -4.09 2.70 0.20
C THR A 78 -3.86 1.41 -0.58
N LEU A 79 -3.43 1.52 -1.83
CA LEU A 79 -3.09 0.35 -2.64
C LEU A 79 -1.89 -0.42 -2.10
N ALA A 80 -0.84 0.27 -1.65
CA ALA A 80 0.33 -0.38 -1.04
C ALA A 80 -0.04 -1.17 0.23
N GLU A 81 -0.90 -0.60 1.08
CA GLU A 81 -1.41 -1.30 2.27
C GLU A 81 -2.22 -2.55 1.89
N ALA A 82 -3.09 -2.43 0.88
CA ALA A 82 -3.91 -3.55 0.43
C ALA A 82 -3.08 -4.69 -0.16
N GLN A 83 -2.03 -4.36 -0.91
CA GLN A 83 -1.06 -5.34 -1.41
C GLN A 83 -0.34 -6.05 -0.24
N THR A 84 0.01 -5.32 0.82
CA THR A 84 0.67 -5.89 2.00
C THR A 84 -0.29 -6.74 2.84
N LEU A 85 -1.53 -6.28 3.02
CA LEU A 85 -2.60 -7.02 3.67
C LEU A 85 -2.88 -8.33 2.93
N ALA A 86 -2.94 -8.30 1.59
CA ALA A 86 -3.08 -9.49 0.77
C ALA A 86 -1.87 -10.43 0.91
N THR A 87 -0.66 -9.88 0.86
CA THR A 87 0.59 -10.64 0.99
C THR A 87 0.66 -11.42 2.31
N LEU A 88 0.22 -10.82 3.41
CA LEU A 88 0.35 -11.40 4.74
C LEU A 88 -0.88 -12.21 5.17
N LEU A 89 -2.10 -11.77 4.81
CA LEU A 89 -3.34 -12.37 5.31
C LEU A 89 -4.14 -13.16 4.28
N THR A 90 -3.88 -13.03 2.98
CA THR A 90 -4.56 -13.83 1.93
C THR A 90 -3.55 -14.74 1.23
N PRO A 91 -3.04 -15.79 1.89
CA PRO A 91 -1.93 -16.59 1.37
C PRO A 91 -2.24 -17.17 0.00
N GLY A 92 -1.38 -16.86 -0.99
CA GLY A 92 -1.50 -17.31 -2.37
C GLY A 92 -2.51 -16.52 -3.23
N VAL A 93 -3.15 -15.49 -2.69
CA VAL A 93 -4.08 -14.62 -3.40
C VAL A 93 -3.53 -13.20 -3.40
N SER A 94 -3.19 -12.68 -4.57
CA SER A 94 -2.81 -11.27 -4.71
C SER A 94 -4.02 -10.35 -4.56
N PHE A 95 -3.77 -9.08 -4.19
CA PHE A 95 -4.81 -8.08 -4.13
C PHE A 95 -5.61 -7.98 -5.44
N ASP A 96 -4.96 -8.17 -6.61
CA ASP A 96 -5.60 -8.19 -7.95
C ASP A 96 -6.73 -9.20 -8.12
N ASN A 97 -6.79 -10.20 -7.25
CA ASN A 97 -7.82 -11.23 -7.26
C ASN A 97 -8.89 -11.02 -6.18
N TRP A 98 -8.88 -9.88 -5.48
CA TRP A 98 -9.93 -9.51 -4.55
C TRP A 98 -11.23 -9.17 -5.27
N TYR A 99 -12.36 -9.42 -4.61
CA TYR A 99 -13.68 -9.19 -5.15
C TYR A 99 -14.07 -7.73 -5.07
N GLN A 100 -14.74 -7.24 -6.11
CA GLN A 100 -15.24 -5.87 -6.15
C GLN A 100 -16.49 -5.74 -5.28
N TYR A 101 -16.65 -4.61 -4.58
CA TYR A 101 -17.81 -4.32 -3.75
C TYR A 101 -18.54 -3.06 -4.24
N LYS A 102 -19.80 -3.22 -4.61
CA LYS A 102 -20.70 -2.21 -5.21
C LYS A 102 -22.12 -2.24 -4.63
N SER A 103 -22.35 -2.92 -3.52
CA SER A 103 -23.66 -2.93 -2.87
C SER A 103 -24.17 -1.51 -2.65
N LYS A 104 -25.38 -1.21 -3.15
CA LYS A 104 -26.03 0.11 -3.05
C LYS A 104 -25.23 1.28 -3.63
N LEU A 105 -24.34 1.01 -4.58
CA LEU A 105 -23.50 1.99 -5.28
C LEU A 105 -24.25 3.28 -5.69
N ASP A 106 -25.46 3.16 -6.23
CA ASP A 106 -26.29 4.29 -6.67
C ASP A 106 -26.55 5.33 -5.56
N GLN A 107 -26.50 4.93 -4.29
CA GLN A 107 -26.68 5.83 -3.14
C GLN A 107 -25.41 6.64 -2.83
N TYR A 108 -24.24 6.16 -3.23
CA TYR A 108 -22.95 6.80 -2.96
C TYR A 108 -22.51 7.75 -4.07
N ILE A 109 -22.79 7.41 -5.34
CA ILE A 109 -22.47 8.27 -6.50
C ILE A 109 -22.82 9.75 -6.25
N PRO A 110 -24.04 10.13 -5.79
CA PRO A 110 -24.37 11.54 -5.60
C PRO A 110 -23.68 12.20 -4.39
N LEU A 111 -23.09 11.42 -3.48
CA LEU A 111 -22.41 11.91 -2.27
C LEU A 111 -20.91 12.17 -2.50
N VAL A 112 -20.31 11.49 -3.48
CA VAL A 112 -18.89 11.67 -3.83
C VAL A 112 -18.76 12.87 -4.76
N ILE A 113 -18.49 14.04 -4.18
CA ILE A 113 -18.34 15.31 -4.92
C ILE A 113 -16.88 15.66 -5.21
N GLY A 114 -15.93 14.91 -4.65
CA GLY A 114 -14.50 15.11 -4.86
C GLY A 114 -14.12 14.90 -6.31
N LYS A 115 -13.63 15.96 -6.98
CA LYS A 115 -13.29 15.90 -8.42
C LYS A 115 -12.17 14.91 -8.72
N ARG A 116 -11.29 14.68 -7.75
CA ARG A 116 -10.15 13.76 -7.84
C ARG A 116 -10.40 12.44 -7.10
N ALA A 117 -11.57 12.26 -6.51
CA ALA A 117 -11.91 11.00 -5.86
C ALA A 117 -11.84 9.87 -6.89
N PRO A 118 -11.32 8.68 -6.56
CA PRO A 118 -11.25 7.54 -7.48
C PRO A 118 -12.61 7.19 -8.09
N PHE A 119 -13.69 7.45 -7.35
CA PHE A 119 -15.08 7.30 -7.81
C PHE A 119 -15.41 8.16 -9.04
N ASN A 120 -14.85 9.36 -9.13
CA ASN A 120 -15.10 10.34 -10.19
C ASN A 120 -13.95 10.41 -11.22
N SER A 121 -12.85 9.68 -11.00
CA SER A 121 -11.68 9.70 -11.87
C SER A 121 -11.50 8.38 -12.61
N HIS A 122 -11.61 8.42 -13.94
CA HIS A 122 -11.32 7.28 -14.80
C HIS A 122 -9.84 6.85 -14.77
N SER A 123 -8.95 7.66 -14.17
CA SER A 123 -7.53 7.30 -14.00
C SER A 123 -7.32 6.10 -13.07
N SER A 124 -8.32 5.75 -12.26
CA SER A 124 -8.31 4.56 -11.39
C SER A 124 -9.46 3.63 -11.77
N ALA A 125 -9.35 3.00 -12.95
CA ALA A 125 -10.40 2.14 -13.52
C ALA A 125 -10.90 1.03 -12.57
N ARG A 126 -10.05 0.59 -11.64
CA ARG A 126 -10.37 -0.43 -10.64
C ARG A 126 -11.31 0.06 -9.53
N PHE A 127 -11.18 1.33 -9.13
CA PHE A 127 -12.00 1.95 -8.09
C PHE A 127 -13.08 2.87 -8.63
N PHE A 128 -13.09 3.09 -9.94
CA PHE A 128 -14.19 3.76 -10.61
C PHE A 128 -15.51 3.04 -10.28
N HIS A 129 -16.36 3.73 -9.52
CA HIS A 129 -17.62 3.20 -8.99
C HIS A 129 -17.48 1.89 -8.20
N SER A 130 -16.44 1.76 -7.38
CA SER A 130 -16.27 0.65 -6.44
C SER A 130 -16.22 1.18 -5.01
N LEU A 131 -17.06 0.64 -4.12
CA LEU A 131 -17.04 0.97 -2.69
C LEU A 131 -15.89 0.28 -1.94
N GLY A 132 -15.29 -0.74 -2.56
CA GLY A 132 -14.09 -1.39 -2.05
C GLY A 132 -13.68 -2.61 -2.84
N MET A 133 -12.56 -3.20 -2.44
CA MET A 133 -12.11 -4.52 -2.88
C MET A 133 -11.94 -5.38 -1.64
N TYR A 134 -12.48 -6.59 -1.62
CA TYR A 134 -12.46 -7.43 -0.42
C TYR A 134 -12.09 -8.89 -0.70
N TYR A 135 -11.61 -9.56 0.35
CA TYR A 135 -11.40 -11.01 0.33
C TYR A 135 -11.72 -11.64 1.69
N PRO A 136 -12.48 -12.74 1.73
CA PRO A 136 -12.77 -13.46 2.97
C PRO A 136 -11.67 -14.47 3.33
N ILE A 137 -11.33 -14.50 4.61
CA ILE A 137 -10.36 -15.44 5.22
C ILE A 137 -10.92 -16.02 6.52
N LYS A 138 -10.25 -17.05 7.04
CA LYS A 138 -10.38 -17.48 8.44
C LYS A 138 -9.10 -17.18 9.19
N LEU A 139 -9.25 -16.58 10.37
CA LEU A 139 -8.15 -16.28 11.28
C LEU A 139 -8.63 -16.50 12.71
N ALA A 140 -7.82 -17.20 13.52
CA ALA A 140 -8.16 -17.52 14.92
C ALA A 140 -9.58 -18.16 15.07
N GLY A 141 -9.97 -19.01 14.12
CA GLY A 141 -11.29 -19.65 14.10
C GLY A 141 -12.47 -18.74 13.76
N LYS A 142 -12.21 -17.48 13.39
CA LYS A 142 -13.21 -16.47 13.00
C LYS A 142 -13.28 -16.29 11.50
N LYS A 143 -14.46 -15.92 10.99
CA LYS A 143 -14.65 -15.41 9.63
C LYS A 143 -14.23 -13.95 9.60
N VAL A 144 -13.28 -13.63 8.73
CA VAL A 144 -12.72 -12.29 8.64
C VAL A 144 -12.82 -11.80 7.20
N ILE A 145 -13.24 -10.54 7.02
CA ILE A 145 -13.17 -9.86 5.72
C ILE A 145 -12.00 -8.89 5.76
N CYS A 146 -11.05 -9.06 4.85
CA CYS A 146 -10.07 -8.03 4.52
C CYS A 146 -10.66 -7.14 3.42
N ILE A 147 -10.65 -5.82 3.58
CA ILE A 147 -11.18 -4.89 2.58
C ILE A 147 -10.30 -3.65 2.46
N LYS A 148 -10.00 -3.24 1.22
CA LYS A 148 -9.54 -1.89 0.91
C LYS A 148 -10.75 -1.04 0.59
N SER A 149 -10.94 0.05 1.32
CA SER A 149 -12.02 0.99 1.08
C SER A 149 -11.83 1.69 -0.28
N GLY A 150 -12.90 1.77 -1.06
CA GLY A 150 -12.93 2.60 -2.28
C GLY A 150 -13.21 4.08 -1.99
N LEU A 151 -13.55 4.39 -0.73
CA LEU A 151 -13.90 5.71 -0.24
C LEU A 151 -12.86 6.19 0.80
N HIS A 152 -12.61 7.49 0.81
CA HIS A 152 -11.71 8.18 1.73
C HIS A 152 -12.36 9.48 2.22
N LEU A 153 -12.38 9.69 3.55
CA LEU A 153 -13.16 10.74 4.20
C LEU A 153 -12.91 12.14 3.60
N ASP A 154 -11.64 12.52 3.45
CA ASP A 154 -11.22 13.83 2.97
C ASP A 154 -11.25 13.94 1.43
N HIS A 155 -10.89 12.88 0.68
CA HIS A 155 -10.85 12.97 -0.79
C HIS A 155 -12.23 12.95 -1.45
N ASP A 156 -13.17 12.15 -0.92
CA ASP A 156 -14.46 11.93 -1.59
C ASP A 156 -15.35 13.15 -1.57
N THR A 157 -15.08 14.08 -0.65
CA THR A 157 -15.96 15.22 -0.41
C THR A 157 -15.26 16.57 -0.59
N TYR A 158 -13.95 16.58 -0.83
CA TYR A 158 -13.20 17.80 -1.08
C TYR A 158 -13.44 18.33 -2.50
N ASN A 159 -14.13 19.46 -2.60
CA ASN A 159 -14.29 20.21 -3.83
C ASN A 159 -14.05 21.71 -3.57
N PRO A 160 -12.94 22.31 -4.06
CA PRO A 160 -12.60 23.70 -3.79
C PRO A 160 -13.76 24.66 -4.10
N GLY A 161 -14.09 25.51 -3.13
CA GLY A 161 -15.18 26.48 -3.25
C GLY A 161 -16.58 25.90 -3.01
N GLN A 162 -16.71 24.62 -2.65
CA GLN A 162 -17.97 24.01 -2.25
C GLN A 162 -17.91 23.56 -0.78
N PRO A 163 -18.98 23.72 -0.01
CA PRO A 163 -19.04 23.16 1.33
C PRO A 163 -19.06 21.63 1.27
N ALA A 164 -18.51 20.98 2.30
CA ALA A 164 -18.68 19.55 2.48
C ALA A 164 -20.16 19.16 2.50
N PRO A 165 -20.54 18.00 1.93
CA PRO A 165 -21.93 17.58 1.94
C PRO A 165 -22.42 17.37 3.39
N ALA A 166 -23.74 17.50 3.58
CA ALA A 166 -24.36 17.27 4.88
C ALA A 166 -24.12 15.84 5.36
N ARG A 167 -24.21 14.88 4.43
CA ARG A 167 -23.98 13.45 4.60
C ARG A 167 -22.63 13.07 3.97
N LEU A 168 -21.77 12.40 4.72
CA LEU A 168 -20.43 12.00 4.26
C LEU A 168 -20.46 10.52 3.81
N PRO A 169 -19.99 10.20 2.59
CA PRO A 169 -20.13 8.86 2.02
C PRO A 169 -19.37 7.80 2.83
N MET A 170 -18.20 8.13 3.40
CA MET A 170 -17.45 7.19 4.25
C MET A 170 -18.21 6.82 5.53
N LEU A 171 -18.95 7.76 6.13
CA LEU A 171 -19.76 7.49 7.33
C LEU A 171 -20.93 6.52 7.02
N ASP A 172 -21.50 6.63 5.83
CA ASP A 172 -22.52 5.68 5.37
C ASP A 172 -21.93 4.31 5.08
N LEU A 173 -20.74 4.27 4.48
CA LEU A 173 -20.05 3.02 4.17
C LEU A 173 -19.74 2.24 5.46
N TRP A 174 -19.33 2.92 6.53
CA TRP A 174 -19.18 2.28 7.84
C TRP A 174 -20.47 1.63 8.32
N LYS A 175 -21.58 2.37 8.33
CA LYS A 175 -22.90 1.85 8.73
C LYS A 175 -23.32 0.67 7.87
N GLN A 176 -23.06 0.74 6.57
CA GLN A 176 -23.36 -0.34 5.62
C GLN A 176 -22.52 -1.59 5.88
N MET A 177 -21.20 -1.46 6.01
CA MET A 177 -20.32 -2.60 6.27
C MET A 177 -20.68 -3.28 7.60
N ILE A 178 -20.95 -2.51 8.67
CA ILE A 178 -21.40 -3.04 9.96
C ILE A 178 -22.70 -3.84 9.80
N ALA A 179 -23.71 -3.25 9.15
CA ALA A 179 -25.02 -3.88 9.00
C ALA A 179 -24.99 -5.15 8.10
N GLU A 180 -24.25 -5.09 6.99
CA GLU A 180 -24.18 -6.19 6.02
C GLU A 180 -23.39 -7.37 6.59
N THR A 181 -22.23 -7.11 7.19
CA THR A 181 -21.38 -8.18 7.75
C THR A 181 -21.90 -8.72 9.07
N GLY A 182 -22.54 -7.87 9.89
CA GLY A 182 -22.88 -8.21 11.27
C GLY A 182 -21.64 -8.45 12.15
N ALA A 183 -20.48 -7.89 11.76
CA ALA A 183 -19.24 -8.08 12.47
C ALA A 183 -19.33 -7.60 13.93
N GLN A 184 -18.63 -8.30 14.81
CA GLN A 184 -18.53 -7.97 16.23
C GLN A 184 -17.28 -7.18 16.54
N PHE A 185 -16.29 -7.20 15.63
CA PHE A 185 -15.04 -6.48 15.77
C PHE A 185 -14.59 -5.86 14.43
N ILE A 186 -14.22 -4.59 14.43
CA ILE A 186 -13.71 -3.89 13.24
C ILE A 186 -12.32 -3.33 13.53
N VAL A 187 -11.36 -3.62 12.66
CA VAL A 187 -10.01 -3.06 12.75
C VAL A 187 -9.75 -2.19 11.54
N THR A 188 -9.38 -0.93 11.76
CA THR A 188 -8.75 -0.13 10.72
C THR A 188 -7.23 -0.31 10.82
N THR A 189 -6.60 -0.60 9.69
CA THR A 189 -5.15 -0.80 9.61
C THR A 189 -4.57 -0.15 8.37
N GLY A 190 -3.35 0.36 8.47
CA GLY A 190 -2.66 1.00 7.37
C GLY A 190 -1.51 1.87 7.83
N THR A 191 -1.20 2.88 7.03
CA THR A 191 -0.12 3.84 7.27
C THR A 191 -0.62 5.17 7.80
N GLY A 192 0.24 5.88 8.51
CA GLY A 192 0.07 7.27 8.91
C GLY A 192 1.42 7.96 9.04
N GLY A 193 1.42 9.30 9.00
CA GLY A 193 2.64 10.07 9.23
C GLY A 193 3.00 10.07 10.71
N ALA A 194 4.27 9.83 11.06
CA ALA A 194 4.73 9.91 12.44
C ALA A 194 4.49 11.30 13.04
N ILE A 195 4.09 11.37 14.31
CA ILE A 195 4.01 12.63 15.06
C ILE A 195 5.11 12.66 16.11
N GLY A 196 6.02 13.62 15.99
CA GLY A 196 7.19 13.77 16.84
C GLY A 196 8.36 12.85 16.49
N ALA A 197 9.55 13.24 16.92
CA ALA A 197 10.80 12.52 16.64
C ALA A 197 10.93 11.13 17.30
N ASN A 198 10.03 10.77 18.21
CA ASN A 198 10.10 9.51 18.96
C ASN A 198 9.35 8.36 18.28
N VAL A 199 8.64 8.64 17.19
CA VAL A 199 7.97 7.63 16.36
C VAL A 199 8.79 7.51 15.08
N LEU A 200 9.46 6.36 14.92
CA LEU A 200 10.37 6.11 13.82
C LEU A 200 9.68 5.41 12.65
N LEU A 201 10.30 5.43 11.47
CA LEU A 201 9.77 4.77 10.28
C LEU A 201 9.46 3.29 10.56
N GLY A 202 8.22 2.88 10.31
CA GLY A 202 7.73 1.52 10.54
C GLY A 202 7.18 1.25 11.94
N ASP A 203 7.40 2.12 12.93
CA ASP A 203 6.79 1.99 14.26
C ASP A 203 5.27 1.93 14.16
N VAL A 204 4.64 1.13 15.02
CA VAL A 204 3.20 0.90 14.98
C VAL A 204 2.52 1.52 16.19
N VAL A 205 1.51 2.36 15.96
CA VAL A 205 0.58 2.84 16.96
C VAL A 205 -0.66 1.94 16.95
N VAL A 206 -0.89 1.22 18.04
CA VAL A 206 -2.17 0.57 18.36
C VAL A 206 -2.91 1.54 19.27
N ALA A 207 -3.83 2.31 18.70
CA ALA A 207 -4.44 3.42 19.41
C ALA A 207 -5.35 2.96 20.55
N LYS A 208 -5.26 3.68 21.67
CA LYS A 208 -6.25 3.72 22.76
C LYS A 208 -7.38 4.70 22.44
N GLU A 209 -7.07 5.73 21.65
CA GLU A 209 -8.00 6.78 21.26
C GLU A 209 -7.66 7.29 19.86
N THR A 210 -8.69 7.60 19.07
CA THR A 210 -8.54 8.36 17.81
C THR A 210 -9.08 9.77 18.01
N VAL A 211 -8.45 10.77 17.41
CA VAL A 211 -8.81 12.18 17.61
C VAL A 211 -8.98 12.85 16.26
N PHE A 212 -10.10 13.55 16.03
CA PHE A 212 -10.18 14.45 14.89
C PHE A 212 -9.36 15.72 15.14
N ASP A 213 -8.58 16.11 14.14
CA ASP A 213 -7.98 17.43 14.02
C ASP A 213 -8.36 18.06 12.67
N CYS A 214 -9.66 18.29 12.47
CA CYS A 214 -10.15 18.91 11.25
C CYS A 214 -9.92 20.43 11.30
N THR A 215 -9.17 20.96 10.35
CA THR A 215 -8.81 22.40 10.28
C THR A 215 -9.23 23.05 8.98
N ARG A 216 -9.76 22.27 8.02
CA ARG A 216 -10.15 22.73 6.70
C ARG A 216 -11.60 22.38 6.38
N GLN A 217 -11.81 21.29 5.67
CA GLN A 217 -13.08 20.91 5.08
C GLN A 217 -14.18 20.66 6.12
N PHE A 218 -13.83 20.08 7.26
CA PHE A 218 -14.77 19.70 8.31
C PHE A 218 -14.65 20.56 9.56
N VAL A 219 -13.96 21.71 9.49
CA VAL A 219 -13.74 22.61 10.65
C VAL A 219 -15.04 23.07 11.33
N GLN A 220 -16.15 23.12 10.59
CA GLN A 220 -17.48 23.50 11.10
C GLN A 220 -18.34 22.31 11.55
N LYS A 221 -17.85 21.07 11.38
CA LYS A 221 -18.60 19.88 11.80
C LYS A 221 -18.46 19.72 13.33
N PRO A 222 -19.50 19.24 14.03
CA PRO A 222 -19.45 19.05 15.49
C PRO A 222 -18.33 18.11 15.95
N PHE A 223 -17.92 17.18 15.10
CA PHE A 223 -16.86 16.21 15.39
C PHE A 223 -15.44 16.75 15.11
N ALA A 224 -15.27 17.98 14.61
CA ALA A 224 -13.99 18.49 14.08
C ALA A 224 -12.78 18.36 15.02
N LYS A 225 -13.03 18.34 16.34
CA LYS A 225 -12.02 18.19 17.41
C LYS A 225 -12.39 17.07 18.40
N ALA A 226 -13.33 16.20 18.04
CA ALA A 226 -13.82 15.15 18.92
C ALA A 226 -12.80 14.01 19.01
N SER A 227 -12.80 13.31 20.14
CA SER A 227 -12.02 12.09 20.35
C SER A 227 -12.93 10.89 20.64
N TYR A 228 -12.46 9.71 20.26
CA TYR A 228 -13.19 8.46 20.40
C TYR A 228 -12.28 7.36 20.92
N PRO A 229 -12.60 6.74 22.08
CA PRO A 229 -11.82 5.63 22.59
C PRO A 229 -12.00 4.39 21.71
N THR A 230 -10.91 3.65 21.50
CA THR A 230 -10.96 2.31 20.93
C THR A 230 -11.35 1.29 21.99
N THR A 231 -11.64 0.06 21.57
CA THR A 231 -11.89 -1.02 22.53
C THR A 231 -10.60 -1.36 23.28
N ALA A 232 -10.70 -1.47 24.59
CA ALA A 232 -9.56 -1.84 25.44
C ALA A 232 -8.93 -3.17 24.97
N LEU A 233 -7.60 -3.18 24.88
CA LEU A 233 -6.85 -4.36 24.49
C LEU A 233 -7.13 -5.50 25.49
N PRO A 234 -7.26 -6.74 25.01
CA PRO A 234 -7.41 -7.88 25.92
C PRO A 234 -6.15 -8.01 26.80
N PRO A 235 -6.25 -8.48 28.06
CA PRO A 235 -5.07 -8.69 28.91
C PRO A 235 -4.03 -9.66 28.33
N SER A 236 -4.45 -10.51 27.38
CA SER A 236 -3.62 -11.44 26.62
C SER A 236 -2.96 -10.82 25.38
N PHE A 237 -3.14 -9.51 25.13
CA PHE A 237 -2.49 -8.85 24.01
C PHE A 237 -0.97 -8.89 24.17
N ALA A 238 -0.31 -9.39 23.13
CA ALA A 238 1.13 -9.32 22.98
C ALA A 238 1.44 -8.73 21.60
N PRO A 239 2.52 -7.94 21.45
CA PRO A 239 2.99 -7.53 20.14
C PRO A 239 3.40 -8.75 19.29
N PRO A 240 3.44 -8.62 17.95
CA PRO A 240 3.93 -9.68 17.09
C PRO A 240 5.34 -10.16 17.50
N PRO A 241 5.63 -11.46 17.42
CA PRO A 241 6.97 -11.99 17.68
C PRO A 241 8.03 -11.31 16.80
N ALA A 242 9.21 -11.04 17.37
CA ALA A 242 10.32 -10.39 16.68
C ALA A 242 10.65 -11.04 15.32
N ALA A 243 10.71 -12.37 15.27
CA ALA A 243 10.98 -13.13 14.04
C ALA A 243 10.00 -12.85 12.89
N MET A 244 8.76 -12.46 13.19
CA MET A 244 7.78 -12.06 12.16
C MET A 244 8.04 -10.64 11.65
N LEU A 245 8.59 -9.76 12.49
CA LEU A 245 8.94 -8.38 12.12
C LEU A 245 10.26 -8.30 11.36
N GLU A 246 11.27 -9.12 11.73
CA GLU A 246 12.64 -9.10 11.19
C GLU A 246 12.71 -9.12 9.65
N ILE A 247 11.90 -9.96 9.01
CA ILE A 247 11.92 -10.14 7.54
C ILE A 247 11.65 -8.82 6.80
N ASN A 248 10.68 -8.05 7.29
CA ASN A 248 10.27 -6.79 6.70
C ASN A 248 11.05 -5.61 7.28
N ALA A 249 11.44 -5.67 8.56
CA ALA A 249 12.29 -4.66 9.19
C ALA A 249 13.66 -4.52 8.50
N ALA A 250 14.24 -5.63 8.03
CA ALA A 250 15.49 -5.63 7.26
C ALA A 250 15.38 -4.82 5.95
N LEU A 251 14.20 -4.78 5.31
CA LEU A 251 13.94 -3.99 4.12
C LEU A 251 13.78 -2.50 4.46
N VAL A 252 13.17 -2.18 5.61
CA VAL A 252 13.07 -0.79 6.09
C VAL A 252 14.45 -0.21 6.41
N ALA A 253 15.42 -1.03 6.81
CA ALA A 253 16.78 -0.57 7.09
C ALA A 253 17.49 0.03 5.85
N GLU A 254 17.04 -0.30 4.63
CA GLU A 254 17.53 0.28 3.38
C GLU A 254 17.12 1.75 3.17
N SER A 255 16.27 2.30 4.05
CA SER A 255 15.92 3.73 4.06
C SER A 255 17.08 4.63 4.44
N GLY A 256 17.99 4.14 5.31
CA GLY A 256 18.98 4.98 5.97
C GLY A 256 18.37 5.92 7.03
N ASP A 257 17.05 5.83 7.28
CA ASP A 257 16.39 6.54 8.36
C ASP A 257 16.77 5.95 9.72
N GLN A 258 16.58 6.74 10.77
CA GLN A 258 16.82 6.30 12.13
C GLN A 258 15.92 5.11 12.47
N GLN A 259 16.51 4.08 13.08
CA GLN A 259 15.82 2.91 13.61
C GLN A 259 16.08 2.73 15.10
N HIS A 260 15.22 1.97 15.77
CA HIS A 260 15.45 1.54 17.15
C HIS A 260 16.66 0.61 17.24
N THR A 261 17.23 0.51 18.45
CA THR A 261 18.26 -0.49 18.75
C THR A 261 17.75 -1.89 18.41
N GLY A 262 18.44 -2.60 17.51
CA GLY A 262 18.03 -3.91 17.01
C GLY A 262 17.27 -3.88 15.68
N GLY A 263 16.98 -2.70 15.14
CA GLY A 263 16.42 -2.51 13.78
C GLY A 263 14.94 -2.89 13.63
N LEU A 264 14.25 -3.25 14.71
CA LEU A 264 12.83 -3.61 14.70
C LEU A 264 11.94 -2.39 14.95
N PRO A 265 10.76 -2.32 14.31
CA PRO A 265 9.77 -1.30 14.65
C PRO A 265 9.24 -1.52 16.06
N ALA A 266 9.04 -0.43 16.79
CA ALA A 266 8.37 -0.45 18.08
C ALA A 266 6.85 -0.61 17.91
N ILE A 267 6.22 -1.37 18.80
CA ILE A 267 4.75 -1.45 18.89
C ILE A 267 4.31 -0.61 20.09
N LEU A 268 3.69 0.53 19.81
CA LEU A 268 3.20 1.52 20.76
C LEU A 268 1.74 1.21 21.08
N TYR A 269 1.44 0.82 22.32
CA TYR A 269 0.10 0.39 22.75
C TYR A 269 -0.12 0.73 24.23
N ASP A 270 -1.37 0.71 24.72
CA ASP A 270 -1.68 0.96 26.14
C ASP A 270 -1.03 -0.11 27.03
N GLY A 271 0.03 0.27 27.74
CA GLY A 271 0.90 -0.64 28.50
C GLY A 271 2.31 -0.81 27.92
N SER A 272 2.64 -0.13 26.82
CA SER A 272 4.02 0.00 26.33
C SER A 272 4.68 1.29 26.83
N VAL A 273 5.76 1.74 26.20
CA VAL A 273 6.47 2.98 26.55
C VAL A 273 5.61 4.24 26.35
N VAL A 274 4.51 4.15 25.60
CA VAL A 274 3.52 5.22 25.44
C VAL A 274 2.26 4.85 26.23
N ALA A 275 1.94 5.62 27.27
CA ALA A 275 0.81 5.35 28.15
C ALA A 275 -0.56 5.58 27.48
N GLU A 276 -0.65 6.54 26.55
CA GLU A 276 -1.88 6.86 25.83
C GLU A 276 -1.59 7.00 24.33
N PRO A 277 -1.47 5.88 23.59
CA PRO A 277 -1.24 5.93 22.15
C PRO A 277 -2.48 6.47 21.43
N LYS A 278 -2.31 7.50 20.61
CA LYS A 278 -3.38 8.14 19.84
C LYS A 278 -3.05 8.25 18.36
N ILE A 279 -4.08 8.08 17.54
CA ILE A 279 -4.04 8.35 16.09
C ILE A 279 -4.89 9.59 15.81
N VAL A 280 -4.34 10.55 15.06
CA VAL A 280 -4.96 11.83 14.75
C VAL A 280 -5.51 11.80 13.32
N THR A 281 -6.81 11.92 13.16
CA THR A 281 -7.47 12.01 11.85
C THR A 281 -7.61 13.45 11.40
N THR A 282 -7.00 13.76 10.26
CA THR A 282 -7.03 15.09 9.63
C THR A 282 -7.98 15.12 8.44
N ASP A 283 -8.45 16.32 8.05
CA ASP A 283 -9.37 16.54 6.92
C ASP A 283 -8.67 17.08 5.65
N THR A 284 -7.36 16.82 5.58
CA THR A 284 -6.46 17.08 4.46
C THR A 284 -5.27 16.18 4.66
N PHE A 285 -4.56 15.82 3.59
CA PHE A 285 -3.25 15.21 3.74
C PHE A 285 -2.33 16.11 4.60
N ALA A 286 -1.75 15.53 5.65
CA ALA A 286 -0.89 16.19 6.61
C ALA A 286 0.22 15.23 7.08
N PHE A 287 1.33 15.80 7.52
CA PHE A 287 2.46 15.10 8.14
C PHE A 287 3.07 16.03 9.19
N ASP A 288 3.78 15.45 10.16
CA ASP A 288 4.49 16.24 11.16
C ASP A 288 5.87 16.68 10.65
N ASN A 289 6.37 17.79 11.20
CA ASN A 289 7.72 18.25 10.93
C ASN A 289 8.34 18.94 12.15
N THR A 290 9.66 19.15 12.11
CA THR A 290 10.42 19.73 13.23
C THR A 290 9.97 21.15 13.63
N THR A 291 9.18 21.84 12.80
CA THR A 291 8.61 23.17 13.09
C THR A 291 7.13 23.13 13.48
N ASN A 292 6.53 21.94 13.56
CA ASN A 292 5.12 21.69 13.84
C ASN A 292 4.16 22.50 12.95
N SER A 293 4.47 22.62 11.66
CA SER A 293 3.71 23.51 10.76
C SER A 293 2.25 23.08 10.58
N ALA A 294 1.94 21.79 10.77
CA ALA A 294 0.60 21.23 10.74
C ALA A 294 -0.11 21.26 12.11
N GLY A 295 0.60 21.57 13.20
CA GLY A 295 0.02 21.62 14.55
C GLY A 295 -0.25 20.25 15.19
N LEU A 296 0.37 19.18 14.69
CA LEU A 296 0.11 17.81 15.11
C LEU A 296 0.81 17.41 16.42
N GLN A 297 1.97 18.00 16.73
CA GLN A 297 2.74 17.62 17.90
C GLN A 297 1.92 17.80 19.20
N GLY A 298 1.87 16.73 20.01
CA GLY A 298 1.10 16.69 21.25
C GLY A 298 -0.34 16.19 21.10
N LEU A 299 -0.82 15.97 19.87
CA LEU A 299 -2.16 15.42 19.62
C LEU A 299 -2.18 13.88 19.55
N GLY A 300 -1.05 13.25 19.21
CA GLY A 300 -0.92 11.80 19.14
C GLY A 300 0.46 11.33 18.68
N GLN A 301 0.53 10.11 18.13
CA GLN A 301 1.77 9.47 17.67
C GLN A 301 1.76 9.19 16.16
N ALA A 302 0.60 9.11 15.53
CA ALA A 302 0.47 9.01 14.09
C ALA A 302 -0.69 9.88 13.60
N CYS A 303 -0.57 10.44 12.40
CA CYS A 303 -1.65 11.13 11.72
C CYS A 303 -2.16 10.30 10.53
N ASP A 304 -3.46 10.21 10.41
CA ASP A 304 -4.17 9.56 9.31
C ASP A 304 -5.29 10.49 8.81
N MET A 305 -6.15 9.96 7.94
CA MET A 305 -7.23 10.72 7.32
C MET A 305 -8.59 10.00 7.44
N GLY A 306 -8.72 8.96 8.29
CA GLY A 306 -9.94 8.13 8.32
C GLY A 306 -10.36 7.52 9.66
N ASP A 307 -9.45 7.24 10.60
CA ASP A 307 -9.75 6.39 11.76
C ASP A 307 -10.84 6.93 12.69
N ALA A 308 -10.81 8.22 13.02
CA ALA A 308 -11.80 8.82 13.89
C ALA A 308 -13.21 8.82 13.28
N SER A 309 -13.35 8.60 11.95
CA SER A 309 -14.66 8.44 11.31
C SER A 309 -15.35 7.14 11.72
N LEU A 310 -14.60 6.06 11.96
CA LEU A 310 -15.17 4.84 12.54
C LEU A 310 -15.56 5.10 14.00
N GLY A 311 -14.68 5.74 14.78
CA GLY A 311 -14.97 6.12 16.16
C GLY A 311 -16.26 6.94 16.31
N LEU A 312 -16.50 7.89 15.42
CA LEU A 312 -17.76 8.64 15.33
C LEU A 312 -18.96 7.71 15.11
N ILE A 313 -18.89 6.78 14.16
CA ILE A 313 -19.99 5.85 13.88
C ILE A 313 -20.23 4.88 15.04
N ILE A 314 -19.18 4.37 15.68
CA ILE A 314 -19.29 3.54 16.89
C ILE A 314 -20.00 4.33 18.00
N GLY A 315 -19.62 5.60 18.20
CA GLY A 315 -20.28 6.49 19.15
C GLY A 315 -21.77 6.72 18.85
N GLU A 316 -22.14 6.90 17.57
CA GLU A 316 -23.54 7.04 17.15
C GLU A 316 -24.37 5.76 17.37
N LEU A 317 -23.77 4.58 17.17
CA LEU A 317 -24.43 3.28 17.34
C LEU A 317 -24.60 2.88 18.81
N GLY A 318 -23.78 3.43 19.72
CA GLY A 318 -23.88 3.20 21.17
C GLY A 318 -23.76 1.71 21.55
N HIS A 319 -24.65 1.22 22.41
CA HIS A 319 -24.58 -0.16 22.93
C HIS A 319 -24.71 -1.27 21.87
N GLY A 320 -25.19 -0.94 20.66
CA GLY A 320 -25.28 -1.90 19.54
C GLY A 320 -24.06 -1.90 18.63
N ALA A 321 -23.05 -1.07 18.90
CA ALA A 321 -21.86 -0.95 18.08
C ALA A 321 -20.94 -2.18 18.23
N PRO A 322 -20.23 -2.60 17.17
CA PRO A 322 -19.16 -3.57 17.32
C PRO A 322 -18.01 -2.99 18.15
N GLU A 323 -17.22 -3.87 18.72
CA GLU A 323 -15.90 -3.50 19.21
C GLU A 323 -15.03 -3.03 18.04
N TRP A 324 -14.02 -2.22 18.33
CA TRP A 324 -13.15 -1.69 17.27
C TRP A 324 -11.76 -1.31 17.74
N ALA A 325 -10.82 -1.30 16.81
CA ALA A 325 -9.45 -0.86 17.00
C ALA A 325 -8.92 -0.08 15.79
N ALA A 326 -7.99 0.82 16.05
CA ALA A 326 -7.26 1.58 15.04
C ALA A 326 -5.76 1.33 15.18
N ILE A 327 -5.13 0.91 14.09
CA ILE A 327 -3.72 0.52 14.05
C ILE A 327 -3.04 1.22 12.88
N ARG A 328 -1.92 1.90 13.12
CA ARG A 328 -1.16 2.58 12.06
C ARG A 328 0.33 2.37 12.23
N ASN A 329 1.03 2.03 11.16
CA ASN A 329 2.47 2.19 11.15
C ASN A 329 2.85 3.59 10.65
N ALA A 330 3.99 4.11 11.11
CA ALA A 330 4.61 5.29 10.53
C ALA A 330 5.11 4.96 9.11
N SER A 331 4.56 5.62 8.09
CA SER A 331 5.04 5.54 6.70
C SER A 331 6.14 6.52 6.38
N ASP A 332 6.22 7.59 7.16
CA ASP A 332 7.16 8.68 7.03
C ASP A 332 7.53 9.12 8.46
N PRO A 333 8.84 9.28 8.75
CA PRO A 333 9.28 9.84 10.02
C PRO A 333 8.97 11.34 10.09
N GLN A 334 9.20 11.97 11.24
CA GLN A 334 9.12 13.42 11.35
C GLN A 334 10.02 14.09 10.31
N ILE A 335 9.43 14.93 9.46
CA ILE A 335 10.14 15.57 8.34
C ILE A 335 10.89 16.81 8.83
N ASP A 336 12.01 17.15 8.17
CA ASP A 336 12.72 18.41 8.41
C ASP A 336 11.86 19.62 8.00
N GLY A 337 11.37 20.36 9.00
CA GLY A 337 10.56 21.55 8.82
C GLY A 337 11.31 22.79 8.32
N THR A 338 12.64 22.72 8.14
CA THR A 338 13.42 23.79 7.49
C THR A 338 13.35 23.72 5.97
N LEU A 339 12.93 22.59 5.41
CA LEU A 339 12.69 22.42 3.97
C LEU A 339 11.49 23.25 3.50
N THR A 340 11.42 23.56 2.21
CA THR A 340 10.22 24.17 1.63
C THR A 340 9.04 23.17 1.65
N PRO A 341 7.77 23.63 1.67
CA PRO A 341 6.61 22.73 1.67
C PRO A 341 6.61 21.71 0.53
N GLN A 342 7.11 22.10 -0.65
CA GLN A 342 7.23 21.20 -1.79
C GLN A 342 8.28 20.10 -1.53
N GLN A 343 9.43 20.45 -0.97
CA GLN A 343 10.47 19.47 -0.62
C GLN A 343 9.98 18.52 0.47
N GLN A 344 9.27 19.02 1.48
CA GLN A 344 8.68 18.17 2.52
C GLN A 344 7.68 17.17 1.92
N GLY A 345 6.80 17.64 1.02
CA GLY A 345 5.88 16.76 0.30
C GLY A 345 6.59 15.71 -0.56
N ASN A 346 7.70 16.07 -1.20
CA ASN A 346 8.52 15.11 -1.95
C ASN A 346 9.17 14.07 -1.02
N VAL A 347 9.67 14.47 0.16
CA VAL A 347 10.22 13.53 1.15
C VAL A 347 9.14 12.53 1.57
N ALA A 348 7.96 13.00 1.98
CA ALA A 348 6.84 12.13 2.34
C ALA A 348 6.48 11.15 1.20
N PHE A 349 6.36 11.66 -0.03
CA PHE A 349 6.05 10.84 -1.20
C PHE A 349 7.12 9.81 -1.51
N HIS A 350 8.40 10.20 -1.52
CA HIS A 350 9.50 9.30 -1.84
C HIS A 350 9.66 8.20 -0.77
N THR A 351 9.57 8.56 0.51
CA THR A 351 9.63 7.57 1.59
C THR A 351 8.45 6.59 1.48
N TYR A 352 7.24 7.10 1.28
CA TYR A 352 6.05 6.26 1.13
C TYR A 352 6.12 5.34 -0.09
N THR A 353 6.50 5.87 -1.26
CA THR A 353 6.55 5.06 -2.50
C THR A 353 7.59 3.94 -2.42
N LYS A 354 8.71 4.18 -1.72
CA LYS A 354 9.75 3.17 -1.54
C LYS A 354 9.44 2.16 -0.44
N PHE A 355 8.90 2.63 0.69
CA PHE A 355 8.80 1.82 1.92
C PHE A 355 7.39 1.57 2.43
N GLY A 356 6.38 2.31 1.98
CA GLY A 356 4.99 2.23 2.48
C GLY A 356 4.41 0.81 2.43
N GLY A 357 4.72 0.05 1.36
CA GLY A 357 4.34 -1.37 1.27
C GLY A 357 4.99 -2.21 2.37
N VAL A 358 6.30 -2.06 2.60
CA VAL A 358 7.02 -2.82 3.63
C VAL A 358 6.64 -2.41 5.04
N THR A 359 6.56 -1.11 5.34
CA THR A 359 6.25 -0.61 6.68
C THR A 359 4.83 -1.01 7.11
N SER A 360 3.90 -1.11 6.16
CA SER A 360 2.56 -1.68 6.37
C SER A 360 2.58 -3.11 6.93
N ALA A 361 3.67 -3.87 6.76
CA ALA A 361 3.74 -5.22 7.31
C ALA A 361 3.59 -5.22 8.83
N ALA A 362 4.19 -4.23 9.52
CA ALA A 362 4.16 -4.19 10.98
C ALA A 362 2.74 -3.93 11.52
N SER A 363 1.96 -3.03 10.91
CA SER A 363 0.58 -2.75 11.30
C SER A 363 -0.38 -3.89 10.97
N VAL A 364 -0.17 -4.59 9.84
CA VAL A 364 -0.92 -5.82 9.50
C VAL A 364 -0.61 -6.95 10.48
N LEU A 365 0.65 -7.12 10.89
CA LEU A 365 1.03 -8.13 11.88
C LEU A 365 0.51 -7.79 13.28
N ALA A 366 0.51 -6.51 13.67
CA ALA A 366 -0.14 -6.07 14.91
C ALA A 366 -1.65 -6.35 14.88
N THR A 367 -2.30 -6.15 13.73
CA THR A 367 -3.71 -6.52 13.51
C THR A 367 -3.94 -8.03 13.70
N TRP A 368 -3.10 -8.86 13.08
CA TRP A 368 -3.13 -10.31 13.27
C TRP A 368 -2.99 -10.69 14.76
N SER A 369 -2.03 -10.10 15.46
CA SER A 369 -1.77 -10.39 16.88
C SER A 369 -2.97 -10.01 17.74
N LEU A 370 -3.55 -8.83 17.50
CA LEU A 370 -4.75 -8.36 18.21
C LEU A 370 -5.94 -9.31 18.03
N ILE A 371 -6.22 -9.74 16.79
CA ILE A 371 -7.31 -10.68 16.51
C ILE A 371 -7.06 -12.02 17.21
N CYS A 372 -5.84 -12.55 17.15
CA CYS A 372 -5.48 -13.80 17.84
C CYS A 372 -5.62 -13.70 19.36
N SER A 373 -5.22 -12.58 19.96
CA SER A 373 -5.35 -12.35 21.40
C SER A 373 -6.81 -12.15 21.84
N ARG A 374 -7.64 -11.53 20.99
CA ARG A 374 -9.07 -11.28 21.27
C ARG A 374 -9.92 -12.54 21.14
N PHE A 375 -9.61 -13.38 20.16
CA PHE A 375 -10.33 -14.61 19.87
C PHE A 375 -9.40 -15.82 20.01
N PRO A 376 -8.93 -16.12 21.24
CA PRO A 376 -8.04 -17.25 21.45
C PRO A 376 -8.72 -18.53 21.01
N VAL A 377 -8.11 -19.25 20.08
CA VAL A 377 -8.55 -20.60 19.72
C VAL A 377 -8.30 -21.47 20.95
N HIS A 378 -9.36 -22.07 21.51
CA HIS A 378 -9.20 -23.05 22.59
C HIS A 378 -8.35 -24.22 22.09
N ALA A 379 -7.05 -24.21 22.40
CA ALA A 379 -6.20 -25.37 22.32
C ALA A 379 -5.61 -25.61 23.72
N SER A 380 -5.96 -26.77 24.27
CA SER A 380 -5.28 -27.38 25.40
C SER A 380 -3.76 -27.29 25.26
N ALA A 381 -3.10 -26.89 26.35
CA ALA A 381 -1.66 -26.94 26.58
C ALA A 381 -0.75 -26.06 25.68
N ALA A 382 -0.13 -25.06 26.33
CA ALA A 382 1.16 -24.48 25.99
C ALA A 382 1.57 -24.54 24.50
N VAL A 383 1.12 -23.57 23.71
CA VAL A 383 1.68 -23.33 22.38
C VAL A 383 3.09 -22.80 22.58
N ALA A 384 4.07 -23.72 22.58
CA ALA A 384 5.44 -23.37 22.28
C ALA A 384 5.44 -22.70 20.89
N MET A 385 6.15 -21.58 20.78
CA MET A 385 6.32 -20.80 19.55
C MET A 385 7.12 -21.58 18.50
N THR A 386 6.59 -22.70 18.01
CA THR A 386 7.16 -23.39 16.86
C THR A 386 6.55 -22.78 15.61
N ILE A 387 7.38 -22.01 14.91
CA ILE A 387 7.06 -21.38 13.62
C ILE A 387 6.86 -22.51 12.60
N ALA A 388 5.68 -22.59 11.99
CA ALA A 388 5.40 -23.56 10.92
C ALA A 388 5.87 -22.99 9.57
N ALA A 389 6.37 -23.86 8.69
CA ALA A 389 6.72 -23.45 7.33
C ALA A 389 5.48 -22.93 6.56
N PRO A 390 5.62 -21.89 5.70
CA PRO A 390 4.49 -21.37 4.92
C PRO A 390 3.90 -22.46 4.01
N ALA A 391 2.58 -22.46 3.87
CA ALA A 391 1.88 -23.42 3.00
C ALA A 391 2.31 -23.23 1.53
N PRO A 392 2.51 -24.31 0.76
CA PRO A 392 2.85 -24.22 -0.66
C PRO A 392 1.70 -23.57 -1.43
N ALA A 393 2.03 -22.70 -2.39
CA ALA A 393 1.06 -22.02 -3.24
C ALA A 393 0.27 -23.02 -4.11
N ASN A 394 -1.02 -22.72 -4.35
CA ASN A 394 -1.89 -23.54 -5.21
C ASN A 394 -1.40 -23.50 -6.67
N PRO A 395 -1.15 -24.67 -7.32
CA PRO A 395 -0.63 -24.73 -8.71
C PRO A 395 -1.49 -24.00 -9.75
N GLY A 396 -2.82 -23.97 -9.59
CA GLY A 396 -3.72 -23.25 -10.49
C GLY A 396 -3.56 -21.74 -10.41
N PHE A 397 -3.25 -21.23 -9.21
CA PHE A 397 -2.93 -19.81 -9.00
C PHE A 397 -1.54 -19.44 -9.52
N VAL A 398 -0.55 -20.36 -9.44
CA VAL A 398 0.78 -20.14 -10.05
C VAL A 398 0.66 -19.97 -11.57
N LEU A 399 -0.23 -20.72 -12.23
CA LEU A 399 -0.45 -20.63 -13.67
C LEU A 399 -1.13 -19.31 -14.09
N GLU A 400 -2.15 -18.87 -13.36
CA GLU A 400 -2.86 -17.61 -13.61
C GLU A 400 -2.02 -16.38 -13.21
N ALA A 401 -1.28 -16.45 -12.10
CA ALA A 401 -0.29 -15.44 -11.72
C ALA A 401 0.85 -15.34 -12.74
N SER A 402 1.27 -16.46 -13.35
CA SER A 402 2.25 -16.47 -14.45
C SER A 402 1.69 -15.83 -15.72
N ARG A 403 0.41 -16.07 -16.04
CA ARG A 403 -0.29 -15.38 -17.15
C ARG A 403 -0.41 -13.87 -16.92
N ARG A 404 -0.64 -13.42 -15.69
CA ARG A 404 -0.73 -11.99 -15.36
C ARG A 404 0.62 -11.32 -15.13
N ARG A 405 1.67 -12.09 -14.77
CA ARG A 405 3.08 -11.65 -14.79
C ARG A 405 3.53 -11.23 -16.19
N ALA A 406 2.87 -11.74 -17.23
CA ALA A 406 3.06 -11.31 -18.62
C ALA A 406 2.49 -9.89 -18.90
N MET A 407 1.79 -9.26 -17.94
CA MET A 407 1.30 -7.87 -18.00
C MET A 407 2.13 -6.89 -17.14
N ARG A 408 3.40 -7.22 -16.84
CA ARG A 408 4.37 -6.25 -16.31
C ARG A 408 4.63 -5.15 -17.35
N SER A 409 5.12 -3.97 -16.93
CA SER A 409 5.61 -2.94 -17.87
C SER A 409 6.75 -3.54 -18.71
N THR A 410 6.41 -4.02 -19.90
CA THR A 410 7.37 -4.51 -20.87
C THR A 410 8.19 -3.33 -21.39
N PRO A 411 9.40 -3.55 -21.93
CA PRO A 411 10.10 -2.52 -22.69
C PRO A 411 9.17 -1.89 -23.73
N SER A 412 8.34 -2.69 -24.41
CA SER A 412 7.33 -2.22 -25.35
C SER A 412 6.33 -1.22 -24.73
N HIS A 413 5.80 -1.50 -23.53
CA HIS A 413 4.89 -0.60 -22.85
C HIS A 413 5.59 0.71 -22.42
N LEU A 414 6.79 0.60 -21.85
CA LEU A 414 7.55 1.77 -21.40
C LEU A 414 8.01 2.64 -22.59
N LEU A 415 8.38 2.03 -23.72
CA LEU A 415 8.73 2.75 -24.94
C LEU A 415 7.55 3.50 -25.55
N LEU A 416 6.35 2.91 -25.53
CA LEU A 416 5.14 3.61 -25.98
C LEU A 416 4.85 4.84 -25.11
N GLN A 417 5.16 4.78 -23.81
CA GLN A 417 5.03 5.91 -22.91
C GLN A 417 6.09 6.99 -23.17
N ILE A 418 7.35 6.59 -23.37
CA ILE A 418 8.46 7.53 -23.68
C ILE A 418 8.25 8.18 -25.07
N ALA A 419 7.72 7.43 -26.04
CA ALA A 419 7.43 7.93 -27.38
C ALA A 419 6.35 9.02 -27.41
N ALA A 420 5.54 9.13 -26.35
CA ALA A 420 4.60 10.24 -26.16
C ALA A 420 5.27 11.52 -25.62
N GLY A 421 6.55 11.46 -25.23
CA GLY A 421 7.36 12.58 -24.75
C GLY A 421 7.93 13.46 -25.87
N ARG A 422 8.54 14.60 -25.50
CA ARG A 422 9.16 15.53 -26.45
C ARG A 422 10.54 15.05 -26.88
N ASP A 423 10.90 15.36 -28.14
CA ASP A 423 12.20 15.04 -28.74
C ASP A 423 12.62 13.56 -28.64
N PHE A 424 11.62 12.67 -28.67
CA PHE A 424 11.85 11.24 -28.76
C PHE A 424 12.58 10.88 -30.05
N SER A 425 13.67 10.14 -29.91
CA SER A 425 14.42 9.55 -31.01
C SER A 425 14.86 8.15 -30.62
N ALA A 426 14.69 7.19 -31.54
CA ALA A 426 15.24 5.86 -31.42
C ALA A 426 16.18 5.65 -32.61
N ASN A 427 17.44 5.35 -32.34
CA ASN A 427 18.45 5.11 -33.36
C ASN A 427 19.07 3.75 -33.13
N ASP A 428 19.31 3.01 -34.22
CA ASP A 428 20.10 1.79 -34.17
C ASP A 428 21.54 2.14 -33.76
N VAL A 429 22.16 1.27 -32.97
CA VAL A 429 23.51 1.49 -32.42
C VAL A 429 24.33 0.24 -32.66
N THR A 430 25.57 0.41 -33.11
CA THR A 430 26.46 -0.75 -33.25
C THR A 430 26.91 -1.20 -31.87
N PRO A 431 27.17 -2.50 -31.63
CA PRO A 431 27.60 -2.99 -30.32
C PRO A 431 28.83 -2.27 -29.74
N GLY A 432 29.71 -1.71 -30.59
CA GLY A 432 30.89 -0.94 -30.15
C GLY A 432 30.58 0.46 -29.63
N ASP A 433 29.39 0.99 -29.92
CA ASP A 433 28.94 2.32 -29.48
C ASP A 433 28.08 2.26 -28.20
N VAL A 434 27.82 1.05 -27.67
CA VAL A 434 27.09 0.83 -26.42
C VAL A 434 28.05 1.04 -25.23
N PRO A 435 27.66 1.79 -24.18
CA PRO A 435 28.47 1.92 -22.98
C PRO A 435 28.88 0.57 -22.40
N ALA A 436 30.15 0.43 -22.00
CA ALA A 436 30.72 -0.85 -21.57
C ALA A 436 30.01 -1.44 -20.34
N ASP A 437 29.51 -0.58 -19.46
CA ASP A 437 28.75 -0.94 -18.26
C ASP A 437 27.36 -1.50 -18.61
N VAL A 438 26.66 -0.92 -19.60
CA VAL A 438 25.40 -1.44 -20.16
C VAL A 438 25.61 -2.81 -20.80
N ALA A 439 26.66 -2.96 -21.63
CA ALA A 439 26.98 -4.23 -22.28
C ALA A 439 27.34 -5.32 -21.26
N GLN A 440 28.08 -4.97 -20.21
CA GLN A 440 28.40 -5.87 -19.10
C GLN A 440 27.16 -6.27 -18.31
N ALA A 441 26.23 -5.33 -18.04
CA ALA A 441 24.98 -5.61 -17.35
C ALA A 441 24.09 -6.56 -18.16
N LEU A 442 24.01 -6.39 -19.48
CA LEU A 442 23.31 -7.35 -20.35
C LEU A 442 23.98 -8.72 -20.30
N LYS A 443 25.30 -8.79 -20.40
CA LYS A 443 26.03 -10.07 -20.32
C LYS A 443 25.74 -10.80 -19.01
N GLN A 444 25.84 -10.10 -17.88
CA GLN A 444 25.50 -10.67 -16.57
C GLN A 444 24.07 -11.21 -16.56
N ARG A 445 23.12 -10.46 -17.14
CA ARG A 445 21.73 -10.91 -17.22
C ARG A 445 21.55 -12.15 -18.09
N MET A 446 22.25 -12.23 -19.22
CA MET A 446 22.23 -13.39 -20.12
C MET A 446 22.82 -14.63 -19.45
N ASP A 447 23.92 -14.47 -18.70
CA ASP A 447 24.52 -15.54 -17.90
C ASP A 447 23.51 -16.07 -16.85
N GLU A 448 22.77 -15.18 -16.18
CA GLU A 448 21.71 -15.55 -15.21
C GLU A 448 20.57 -16.36 -15.83
N VAL A 449 20.24 -16.13 -17.10
CA VAL A 449 19.19 -16.88 -17.82
C VAL A 449 19.75 -18.02 -18.68
N SER A 450 21.04 -18.34 -18.51
CA SER A 450 21.72 -19.41 -19.26
C SER A 450 21.65 -19.23 -20.79
N VAL A 451 21.69 -17.99 -21.25
CA VAL A 451 21.73 -17.62 -22.67
C VAL A 451 23.17 -17.26 -23.03
N ASP A 452 23.75 -17.96 -24.00
CA ASP A 452 25.10 -17.65 -24.47
C ASP A 452 25.11 -16.37 -25.33
N PRO A 453 25.79 -15.30 -24.88
CA PRO A 453 25.88 -14.06 -25.65
C PRO A 453 26.64 -14.20 -26.96
N GLN A 454 27.52 -15.19 -27.11
CA GLN A 454 28.23 -15.45 -28.37
C GLN A 454 27.37 -16.14 -29.41
N ALA A 455 26.34 -16.87 -28.97
CA ALA A 455 25.38 -17.56 -29.83
C ALA A 455 24.08 -16.75 -30.06
N SER A 456 24.05 -15.49 -29.62
CA SER A 456 22.88 -14.62 -29.69
C SER A 456 23.14 -13.44 -30.61
N ALA A 457 22.17 -13.14 -31.49
CA ALA A 457 22.09 -11.85 -32.15
C ALA A 457 21.50 -10.83 -31.15
N ILE A 458 22.16 -9.67 -31.04
CA ILE A 458 21.73 -8.57 -30.17
C ILE A 458 21.56 -7.33 -31.03
N ASP A 459 20.32 -6.87 -31.19
CA ASP A 459 19.99 -5.59 -31.82
C ASP A 459 19.90 -4.51 -30.73
N TRP A 460 20.69 -3.45 -30.88
CA TRP A 460 20.76 -2.36 -29.92
C TRP A 460 20.12 -1.10 -30.48
N ARG A 461 19.31 -0.46 -29.66
CA ARG A 461 18.75 0.87 -29.95
C ARG A 461 19.07 1.82 -28.82
N ARG A 462 19.56 3.02 -29.16
CA ARG A 462 19.64 4.15 -28.24
C ARG A 462 18.40 4.99 -28.39
N ILE A 463 17.72 5.18 -27.27
CA ILE A 463 16.52 6.00 -27.15
C ILE A 463 16.94 7.29 -26.48
N GLY A 464 17.02 8.35 -27.27
CA GLY A 464 17.20 9.71 -26.78
C GLY A 464 15.85 10.35 -26.56
N PHE A 465 15.66 10.98 -25.41
CA PHE A 465 14.48 11.79 -25.15
C PHE A 465 14.88 12.98 -24.29
N VAL A 466 14.03 14.01 -24.28
CA VAL A 466 14.20 15.13 -23.37
C VAL A 466 13.27 14.89 -22.19
N ASP A 467 13.85 14.82 -21.00
CA ASP A 467 13.06 14.76 -19.78
C ASP A 467 12.39 16.10 -19.50
N GLU A 468 11.52 16.13 -18.52
CA GLU A 468 10.75 17.31 -18.15
C GLU A 468 11.60 18.41 -17.47
N THR A 469 12.87 18.13 -17.12
CA THR A 469 13.85 19.16 -16.74
C THR A 469 14.53 19.81 -17.95
N SER A 470 14.12 19.41 -19.16
CA SER A 470 14.79 19.72 -20.42
C SER A 470 16.20 19.13 -20.53
N ALA A 471 16.53 18.16 -19.67
CA ALA A 471 17.78 17.42 -19.78
C ALA A 471 17.61 16.31 -20.82
N ARG A 472 18.68 16.09 -21.57
CA ARG A 472 18.72 15.02 -22.56
C ARG A 472 19.07 13.72 -21.87
N CYS A 473 18.16 12.76 -21.92
CA CYS A 473 18.32 11.42 -21.37
C CYS A 473 18.55 10.40 -22.48
N GLU A 474 19.22 9.31 -22.12
CA GLU A 474 19.48 8.19 -23.02
C GLU A 474 19.15 6.87 -22.33
N LEU A 475 18.41 6.00 -23.03
CA LEU A 475 18.23 4.59 -22.67
C LEU A 475 18.79 3.71 -23.77
N TYR A 476 19.15 2.48 -23.39
CA TYR A 476 19.66 1.47 -24.31
C TYR A 476 18.72 0.27 -24.28
N LEU A 477 18.07 0.00 -25.40
CA LEU A 477 17.22 -1.17 -25.60
C LEU A 477 18.04 -2.25 -26.32
N ALA A 478 18.18 -3.42 -25.70
CA ALA A 478 18.73 -4.61 -26.33
C ALA A 478 17.61 -5.60 -26.65
N HIS A 479 17.50 -5.98 -27.92
CA HIS A 479 16.72 -7.14 -28.36
C HIS A 479 17.66 -8.30 -28.61
N VAL A 480 17.51 -9.35 -27.82
CA VAL A 480 18.28 -10.59 -27.88
C VAL A 480 17.45 -11.66 -28.56
N SER A 481 18.02 -12.27 -29.61
CA SER A 481 17.45 -13.43 -30.30
C SER A 481 18.55 -14.46 -30.56
N CYS A 482 18.33 -15.74 -30.26
CA CYS A 482 19.26 -16.80 -30.66
C CYS A 482 18.77 -17.51 -31.95
N ASP A 483 19.68 -18.14 -32.68
CA ASP A 483 19.38 -18.76 -34.00
C ASP A 483 18.83 -20.20 -33.92
N ASN A 484 18.76 -20.80 -32.72
CA ASN A 484 18.15 -22.11 -32.55
C ASN A 484 16.59 -21.98 -32.55
N PRO A 485 15.79 -22.88 -33.14
CA PRO A 485 14.32 -22.69 -33.24
C PRO A 485 13.48 -22.92 -31.96
N GLU A 486 14.07 -23.32 -30.82
CA GLU A 486 13.37 -23.56 -29.53
C GLU A 486 13.48 -22.37 -28.55
N VAL A 487 13.64 -21.15 -29.06
CA VAL A 487 14.57 -20.18 -28.46
C VAL A 487 13.98 -19.00 -27.71
N PHE A 488 14.70 -18.73 -26.62
CA PHE A 488 14.75 -17.48 -25.87
C PHE A 488 14.74 -16.21 -26.75
N ARG A 489 13.77 -15.32 -26.51
CA ARG A 489 13.77 -13.93 -27.00
C ARG A 489 13.70 -13.00 -25.80
N GLY A 490 14.60 -12.04 -25.72
CA GLY A 490 14.64 -11.08 -24.62
C GLY A 490 14.64 -9.65 -25.15
N SER A 491 13.87 -8.77 -24.56
CA SER A 491 14.03 -7.33 -24.71
C SER A 491 14.41 -6.76 -23.36
N TYR A 492 15.43 -5.90 -23.32
CA TYR A 492 15.99 -5.34 -22.10
C TYR A 492 16.23 -3.86 -22.29
N LEU A 493 15.67 -3.04 -21.40
CA LEU A 493 15.85 -1.59 -21.43
C LEU A 493 16.74 -1.17 -20.28
N PHE A 494 17.80 -0.41 -20.57
CA PHE A 494 18.81 0.02 -19.61
C PHE A 494 18.92 1.54 -19.52
N SER A 495 19.23 2.03 -18.32
CA SER A 495 19.70 3.39 -18.04
C SER A 495 21.08 3.26 -17.40
N SER A 496 22.14 3.54 -18.16
CA SER A 496 23.50 3.13 -17.78
C SER A 496 23.53 1.62 -17.44
N ALA A 497 24.35 1.18 -16.49
CA ALA A 497 24.35 -0.23 -16.04
C ALA A 497 23.03 -0.76 -15.44
N SER A 498 22.03 0.08 -15.15
CA SER A 498 20.80 -0.34 -14.47
C SER A 498 19.74 -0.87 -15.44
N LEU A 499 19.24 -2.09 -15.20
CA LEU A 499 18.12 -2.67 -15.95
C LEU A 499 16.79 -2.06 -15.48
N VAL A 500 16.10 -1.37 -16.39
CA VAL A 500 14.90 -0.56 -16.16
C VAL A 500 13.63 -1.37 -16.44
N ALA A 501 13.61 -2.13 -17.53
CA ALA A 501 12.49 -2.99 -17.90
C ALA A 501 12.98 -4.19 -18.70
N LYS A 502 12.23 -5.30 -18.69
CA LYS A 502 12.54 -6.47 -19.50
C LYS A 502 11.30 -7.25 -19.92
N GLU A 503 11.44 -7.98 -21.00
CA GLU A 503 10.43 -8.88 -21.55
C GLU A 503 11.16 -10.11 -22.11
N GLU A 504 10.95 -11.27 -21.49
CA GLU A 504 11.66 -12.51 -21.81
C GLU A 504 10.63 -13.57 -22.24
N PHE A 505 10.83 -14.19 -23.39
CA PHE A 505 10.01 -15.27 -23.94
C PHE A 505 10.88 -16.51 -24.07
N VAL A 506 10.46 -17.62 -23.49
CA VAL A 506 11.05 -18.93 -23.71
C VAL A 506 9.96 -19.77 -24.35
N SER A 507 10.15 -20.28 -25.58
CA SER A 507 9.21 -21.28 -26.09
C SER A 507 9.45 -22.56 -25.30
N SER A 508 8.50 -22.92 -24.44
CA SER A 508 8.45 -24.22 -23.79
C SER A 508 8.12 -25.33 -24.77
#